data_AF-A0A7X3KD71-F1
#
_entry.id   AF-A0A7X3KD71-F1
#
_cell.length_a   1.000
_cell.length_b   1.000
_cell.length_c   1.000
_cell.angle_alpha   90.00
_cell.angle_beta   90.00
_cell.angle_gamma   90.00
#
_symmetry.space_group_name_H-M   'P 1'
#
loop_
_entity.id
_entity.type
_entity.pdbx_description
1 polymer ?
#
loop_
_entity_poly.entity_id
_entity_poly.type
_entity_poly.pdbx_seq_one_letter_code
_entity_poly.pdbx_strand_id
1 'polypeptide(L)'
;MKKRGMYWTKDGVETMSQMIILAHEGELRDLFFGNWREEFEKIRDLSKFSATKIMRKQQEVEKDYSLPKSGYKTRKKRSGSK
;
A
#
# COMPACT_ATOMS: atom_id res chain seq x y z
N MET A 1 -23.94 -10.29 -34.87
CA MET A 1 -23.42 -9.52 -33.71
C MET A 1 -23.77 -10.28 -32.43
N LYS A 2 -22.77 -10.47 -31.56
CA LYS A 2 -22.82 -11.30 -30.36
C LYS A 2 -23.88 -10.75 -29.39
N LYS A 3 -24.76 -11.62 -28.86
CA LYS A 3 -25.54 -11.33 -27.65
C LYS A 3 -24.59 -11.28 -26.45
N ARG A 4 -23.76 -10.24 -26.36
CA ARG A 4 -23.11 -9.87 -25.11
C ARG A 4 -24.22 -9.30 -24.24
N GLY A 5 -24.94 -10.15 -23.53
CA GLY A 5 -25.70 -9.70 -22.37
C GLY A 5 -24.71 -8.90 -21.53
N MET A 6 -24.95 -7.60 -21.42
CA MET A 6 -24.17 -6.76 -20.52
C MET A 6 -24.54 -7.24 -19.12
N TYR A 7 -23.73 -8.11 -18.54
CA TYR A 7 -23.97 -8.58 -17.18
C TYR A 7 -23.68 -7.42 -16.26
N TRP A 8 -24.74 -6.73 -15.86
CA TRP A 8 -24.70 -5.88 -14.69
C TRP A 8 -24.40 -6.81 -13.51
N THR A 9 -23.14 -6.84 -13.09
CA THR A 9 -22.78 -7.50 -11.83
C THR A 9 -23.48 -6.74 -10.71
N LYS A 10 -23.78 -7.40 -9.58
CA LYS A 10 -24.40 -6.73 -8.43
C LYS A 10 -23.60 -5.48 -8.05
N ASP A 11 -22.27 -5.62 -8.02
CA ASP A 11 -21.33 -4.53 -7.79
C ASP A 11 -21.43 -3.43 -8.85
N GLY A 12 -21.62 -3.80 -10.13
CA GLY A 12 -21.82 -2.84 -11.21
C GLY A 12 -23.12 -2.05 -11.04
N VAL A 13 -24.23 -2.72 -10.69
CA VAL A 13 -25.51 -2.06 -10.41
C VAL A 13 -25.38 -1.10 -9.21
N GLU A 14 -24.74 -1.55 -8.14
CA GLU A 14 -24.50 -0.74 -6.95
C GLU A 14 -23.64 0.49 -7.25
N THR A 15 -22.53 0.29 -7.97
CA THR A 15 -21.64 1.39 -8.40
C THR A 15 -22.40 2.40 -9.26
N MET A 16 -23.23 1.94 -10.18
CA MET A 16 -24.03 2.82 -11.03
C MET A 16 -25.14 3.55 -10.25
N SER A 17 -25.76 2.88 -9.28
CA SER A 17 -26.72 3.52 -8.36
C SER A 17 -26.07 4.67 -7.59
N GLN A 18 -24.88 4.43 -7.02
CA GLN A 18 -24.12 5.46 -6.30
C GLN A 18 -23.69 6.61 -7.23
N MET A 19 -23.23 6.31 -8.45
CA MET A 19 -22.89 7.34 -9.43
C MET A 19 -24.09 8.23 -9.79
N ILE A 20 -25.30 7.68 -9.89
CA ILE A 20 -26.52 8.46 -10.16
C ILE A 20 -26.82 9.43 -9.02
N ILE A 21 -26.72 8.97 -7.76
CA ILE A 21 -26.93 9.81 -6.58
C ILE A 21 -25.93 10.96 -6.55
N LEU A 22 -24.63 10.65 -6.72
CA LEU A 22 -23.56 11.65 -6.75
C LEU A 22 -23.68 12.62 -7.94
N ALA A 23 -24.24 12.19 -9.08
CA ALA A 23 -24.53 13.07 -10.21
C ALA A 23 -25.59 14.11 -9.84
N HIS A 24 -26.61 13.67 -9.10
CA HIS A 24 -27.69 14.54 -8.63
C HIS A 24 -27.21 15.55 -7.59
N GLU A 25 -26.30 15.13 -6.70
CA GLU A 25 -25.69 15.98 -5.66
C GLU A 25 -24.61 16.92 -6.23
N GLY A 26 -24.20 16.74 -7.49
CA GLY A 26 -23.16 17.54 -8.14
C GLY A 26 -21.73 17.15 -7.76
N GLU A 27 -21.56 16.09 -6.97
CA GLU A 27 -20.28 15.63 -6.44
C GLU A 27 -19.56 14.65 -7.37
N LEU A 28 -20.25 14.11 -8.39
CA LEU A 28 -19.69 13.10 -9.28
C LEU A 28 -18.39 13.55 -9.96
N ARG A 29 -18.29 14.82 -10.35
CA ARG A 29 -17.08 15.35 -10.99
C ARG A 29 -15.90 15.39 -10.02
N ASP A 30 -16.14 15.71 -8.75
CA ASP A 30 -15.10 15.71 -7.72
C ASP A 30 -14.68 14.28 -7.34
N LEU A 31 -15.62 13.32 -7.31
CA LEU A 31 -15.28 11.91 -7.15
C LEU A 31 -14.28 11.46 -8.24
N PHE A 32 -14.55 11.80 -9.50
CA PHE A 32 -13.69 11.38 -10.61
C PHE A 32 -12.47 12.27 -10.84
N PHE A 33 -12.48 13.55 -10.49
CA PHE A 33 -11.41 14.50 -10.88
C PHE A 33 -10.99 15.43 -9.74
N GLY A 34 -11.37 15.12 -8.51
CA GLY A 34 -11.05 15.91 -7.33
C GLY A 34 -9.58 15.79 -6.93
N ASN A 35 -9.18 16.72 -6.08
CA ASN A 35 -7.79 16.88 -5.63
C ASN A 35 -7.30 15.71 -4.77
N TRP A 36 -8.21 14.87 -4.26
CA TRP A 36 -7.87 13.65 -3.52
C TRP A 36 -6.94 12.72 -4.32
N ARG A 37 -6.96 12.79 -5.65
CA ARG A 37 -6.04 12.05 -6.52
C ARG A 37 -4.59 12.43 -6.28
N GLU A 38 -4.30 13.72 -6.09
CA GLU A 38 -2.94 14.18 -5.81
C GLU A 38 -2.45 13.70 -4.45
N GLU A 39 -3.36 13.69 -3.46
CA GLU A 39 -3.08 13.14 -2.13
C GLU A 39 -2.86 11.63 -2.18
N PHE A 40 -3.69 10.92 -2.94
CA PHE A 40 -3.56 9.49 -3.15
C PHE A 40 -2.25 9.14 -3.87
N GLU A 41 -1.82 9.94 -4.85
CA GLU A 41 -0.53 9.76 -5.50
C GLU A 41 0.64 9.89 -4.53
N LYS A 42 0.61 10.89 -3.64
CA LYS A 42 1.63 11.04 -2.58
C LYS A 42 1.67 9.81 -1.67
N ILE A 43 0.51 9.29 -1.26
CA ILE A 43 0.40 8.08 -0.42
C ILE A 43 0.91 6.85 -1.18
N ARG A 44 0.55 6.70 -2.45
CA ARG A 44 0.98 5.61 -3.33
C ARG A 44 2.48 5.61 -3.53
N ASP A 45 3.08 6.78 -3.73
CA ASP A 45 4.53 6.93 -3.86
C ASP A 45 5.25 6.61 -2.55
N LEU A 46 4.68 7.00 -1.41
CA LEU A 46 5.17 6.58 -0.10
C LEU A 46 5.14 5.05 0.06
N SER A 47 4.06 4.41 -0.39
CA SER A 47 3.89 2.95 -0.37
C SER A 47 4.88 2.21 -1.30
N LYS A 48 5.36 2.84 -2.38
CA LYS A 48 6.42 2.28 -3.26
C LYS A 48 7.76 2.13 -2.53
N PHE A 49 7.96 2.81 -1.40
CA PHE A 49 9.06 2.53 -0.50
C PHE A 49 8.68 1.38 0.44
N SER A 50 8.73 0.16 -0.09
CA SER A 50 8.75 -1.02 0.78
C SER A 50 9.89 -0.88 1.80
N ALA A 51 9.62 -1.22 3.06
CA ALA A 51 10.63 -1.19 4.12
C ALA A 51 11.93 -1.89 3.71
N THR A 52 11.84 -2.96 2.91
CA THR A 52 12.99 -3.68 2.36
C THR A 52 13.82 -2.84 1.39
N LYS A 53 13.18 -2.01 0.57
CA LYS A 53 13.83 -1.10 -0.39
C LYS A 53 14.52 0.08 0.32
N ILE A 54 13.93 0.56 1.42
CA ILE A 54 14.54 1.59 2.28
C ILE A 54 15.78 1.02 2.99
N MET A 55 15.67 -0.17 3.58
CA MET A 55 16.80 -0.82 4.26
C MET A 55 17.99 -1.08 3.34
N ARG A 56 17.74 -1.51 2.08
CA ARG A 56 18.80 -1.70 1.09
C ARG A 56 19.50 -0.39 0.73
N LYS A 57 18.74 0.69 0.49
CA LYS A 57 19.32 2.02 0.25
C LYS A 57 20.13 2.52 1.46
N GLN A 58 19.67 2.28 2.69
CA GLN A 58 20.41 2.63 3.90
C GLN A 58 21.68 1.78 4.11
N GLN A 59 21.78 0.62 3.47
CA GLN A 59 22.95 -0.25 3.52
C GLN A 59 24.03 0.17 2.50
N GLU A 60 23.63 0.79 1.39
CA GLU A 60 24.52 1.33 0.34
C GLU A 60 25.16 2.67 0.75
N VAL A 61 24.58 3.40 1.71
CA VAL A 61 25.17 4.64 2.26
C VAL A 61 26.31 4.28 3.22
N GLU A 62 27.51 4.81 2.97
CA GLU A 62 28.68 4.62 3.83
C GLU A 62 28.40 5.16 5.23
N LYS A 63 28.56 4.30 6.24
CA LYS A 63 28.20 4.59 7.63
C LYS A 63 29.41 5.16 8.36
N ASP A 64 29.44 6.47 8.55
CA ASP A 64 30.50 7.18 9.30
C ASP A 64 30.29 7.12 10.84
N TYR A 65 29.95 5.93 11.35
CA TYR A 65 29.75 5.74 12.78
C TYR A 65 30.28 4.38 13.23
N SER A 66 31.01 4.38 14.36
CA SER A 66 31.50 3.15 14.97
C SER A 66 30.41 2.55 15.88
N LEU A 67 29.98 1.33 15.56
CA LEU A 67 29.03 0.61 16.41
C LEU A 67 29.79 -0.04 17.57
N PRO A 68 29.43 0.23 18.84
CA PRO A 68 30.00 -0.50 19.96
C PRO A 68 29.55 -1.97 19.86
N LYS A 69 30.51 -2.90 19.93
CA LYS A 69 30.23 -4.34 19.94
C LYS A 69 29.46 -4.69 21.21
N SER A 70 28.14 -4.81 21.13
CA SER A 70 27.38 -5.30 22.28
C SER A 70 27.60 -6.81 22.43
N GLY A 71 28.26 -7.18 23.53
CA GLY A 71 28.54 -8.56 23.89
C GLY A 71 27.28 -9.27 24.38
N TYR A 72 26.36 -9.62 23.49
CA TYR A 72 25.29 -10.55 23.85
C TYR A 72 25.91 -11.92 24.10
N LYS A 73 25.97 -12.33 25.37
CA LYS A 73 26.34 -13.69 25.76
C LYS A 73 25.33 -14.66 25.15
N THR A 74 25.74 -15.38 24.10
CA THR A 74 24.96 -16.49 23.56
C THR A 74 24.73 -17.52 24.67
N ARG A 75 23.47 -17.70 25.08
CA ARG A 75 23.08 -18.68 26.09
C ARG A 75 23.29 -20.09 25.51
N LYS A 76 24.35 -20.78 25.95
CA LYS A 76 24.66 -22.17 25.60
C LYS A 76 23.44 -23.05 25.92
N LYS A 77 22.80 -23.66 24.92
CA LYS A 77 21.77 -24.68 25.15
C LYS A 77 22.43 -25.86 25.86
N ARG A 78 22.01 -26.13 27.11
CA ARG A 78 22.34 -27.38 27.79
C ARG A 78 21.58 -28.49 27.05
N SER A 79 22.28 -29.28 26.25
CA SER A 79 21.80 -30.58 25.78
C SER A 79 21.60 -31.47 27.00
N GLY A 80 20.35 -31.87 27.27
CA GLY A 80 20.06 -32.89 28.27
C GLY A 80 20.74 -34.19 27.88
N SER A 81 21.52 -34.75 28.80
CA SER A 81 21.94 -36.15 28.71
C SER A 81 20.75 -37.03 29.05
N LYS A 82 20.55 -38.07 28.23
CA LYS A 82 19.80 -39.27 28.59
C LYS A 82 20.38 -39.91 29.84
#